data_AF-A0A2M7UPC0-F1
#
_entry.id   AF-A0A2M7UPC0-F1
#
_cell.length_a   1.000
_cell.length_b   1.000
_cell.length_c   1.000
_cell.angle_alpha   90.00
_cell.angle_beta   90.00
_cell.angle_gamma   90.00
#
_symmetry.space_group_name_H-M   'P 1'
#
loop_
_entity.id
_entity.type
_entity.pdbx_description
1 polymer ?
#
loop_
_entity_poly.entity_id
_entity_poly.type
_entity_poly.pdbx_seq_one_letter_code
_entity_poly.pdbx_strand_id
1 'polypeptide(L)'
;MAKNSEDVKKQDAKMWSAYGLALNLGFMIVTPILVFGGGGVLLDRYLNSFPIFIFVGFILSMVAALGIVYVKMKDIVVMGKPKKK
;
A
#
# COMPACT_ATOMS: atom_id res chain seq x y z
N MET A 1 -9.95 23.70 36.74
CA MET A 1 -9.28 22.38 36.71
C MET A 1 -9.74 21.44 35.57
N ALA A 2 -10.76 21.79 34.76
CA ALA A 2 -11.30 20.90 33.71
C ALA A 2 -10.49 20.83 32.39
N LYS A 3 -9.57 21.77 32.14
CA LYS A 3 -8.83 21.85 30.86
C LYS A 3 -7.92 20.64 30.60
N ASN A 4 -7.31 20.10 31.67
CA ASN A 4 -6.38 18.96 31.59
C ASN A 4 -7.06 17.66 31.09
N SER A 5 -8.37 17.51 31.29
CA SER A 5 -9.10 16.28 30.95
C SER A 5 -9.44 16.19 29.46
N GLU A 6 -9.58 17.32 28.77
CA GLU A 6 -9.89 17.35 27.33
C GLU A 6 -8.63 17.19 26.46
N ASP A 7 -7.49 17.68 26.95
CA ASP A 7 -6.19 17.57 26.26
C ASP A 7 -5.69 16.12 26.22
N VAL A 8 -5.87 15.36 27.30
CA VAL A 8 -5.53 13.92 27.36
C VAL A 8 -6.38 13.11 26.38
N LYS A 9 -7.71 13.31 26.37
CA LYS A 9 -8.62 12.62 25.43
C LYS A 9 -8.27 12.88 23.96
N LYS A 10 -7.87 14.10 23.61
CA LYS A 10 -7.43 14.44 22.25
C LYS A 10 -6.10 13.79 21.88
N GLN A 11 -5.16 13.67 22.81
CA GLN A 11 -3.89 12.98 22.58
C GLN A 11 -4.11 11.47 22.41
N ASP A 12 -4.94 10.85 23.23
CA ASP A 12 -5.30 9.43 23.09
C ASP A 12 -6.01 9.15 21.75
N ALA A 13 -6.95 10.01 21.36
CA ALA A 13 -7.61 9.90 20.05
C ALA A 13 -6.64 10.06 18.88
N LYS A 14 -5.66 10.97 19.00
CA LYS A 14 -4.61 11.19 17.98
C LYS A 14 -3.64 10.01 17.92
N MET A 15 -3.26 9.43 19.06
CA MET A 15 -2.46 8.22 19.12
C MET A 15 -3.21 7.05 18.47
N TRP A 16 -4.49 6.84 18.80
CA TRP A 16 -5.30 5.79 18.19
C TRP A 16 -5.40 5.93 16.66
N SER A 17 -5.55 7.17 16.19
CA SER A 17 -5.54 7.47 14.76
C SER A 17 -4.19 7.19 14.10
N ALA A 18 -3.06 7.42 14.80
CA ALA A 18 -1.73 7.11 14.30
C ALA A 18 -1.49 5.60 14.18
N TYR A 19 -1.96 4.82 15.16
CA TYR A 19 -1.92 3.35 15.08
C TYR A 19 -2.76 2.82 13.92
N GLY A 20 -3.97 3.36 13.71
CA GLY A 20 -4.81 2.98 12.58
C GLY A 20 -4.16 3.28 11.22
N LEU A 21 -3.47 4.42 11.10
CA LEU A 21 -2.70 4.78 9.91
C LEU A 21 -1.52 3.84 9.67
N ALA A 22 -0.73 3.55 10.71
CA ALA A 22 0.40 2.63 10.62
C ALA A 22 -0.05 1.20 10.26
N LEU A 23 -1.16 0.73 10.81
CA LEU A 23 -1.76 -0.56 10.47
C LEU A 23 -2.25 -0.62 9.03
N ASN A 24 -2.92 0.43 8.55
CA ASN A 24 -3.41 0.49 7.18
C ASN A 24 -2.24 0.48 6.18
N LEU A 25 -1.18 1.23 6.47
CA LEU A 25 0.05 1.24 5.68
C LEU A 25 0.75 -0.14 5.70
N GLY A 26 0.84 -0.76 6.88
CA GLY A 26 1.38 -2.11 7.04
C GLY A 26 0.59 -3.16 6.27
N PHE A 27 -0.75 -3.12 6.34
CA PHE A 27 -1.63 -4.01 5.59
C PHE A 27 -1.49 -3.83 4.08
N MET A 28 -1.38 -2.59 3.60
CA MET A 28 -1.19 -2.30 2.17
C MET A 28 0.11 -2.90 1.61
N ILE A 29 1.17 -2.98 2.42
CA ILE A 29 2.47 -3.55 2.03
C ILE A 29 2.48 -5.08 2.19
N VAL A 30 1.96 -5.60 3.31
CA VAL A 30 1.97 -7.05 3.62
C VAL A 30 1.06 -7.84 2.69
N THR A 31 -0.10 -7.29 2.31
CA THR A 31 -1.07 -7.96 1.43
C THR A 31 -0.44 -8.48 0.12
N PRO A 32 0.21 -7.65 -0.72
CA PRO A 32 0.84 -8.13 -1.95
C PRO A 32 2.02 -9.07 -1.68
N ILE A 33 2.78 -8.89 -0.59
CA ILE A 33 3.89 -9.79 -0.24
C ILE A 33 3.36 -11.19 0.06
N LEU A 34 2.26 -11.32 0.80
CA LEU A 34 1.65 -12.61 1.10
C LEU A 34 0.97 -13.23 -0.12
N VAL A 35 0.26 -12.41 -0.91
CA VAL A 35 -0.45 -12.91 -2.11
C VAL A 35 0.53 -13.34 -3.20
N PHE A 36 1.50 -12.50 -3.56
CA PHE A 36 2.45 -12.82 -4.63
C PHE A 36 3.64 -13.65 -4.15
N GLY A 37 4.18 -13.37 -2.97
CA GLY A 37 5.29 -14.15 -2.40
C GLY A 37 4.80 -15.52 -1.90
N GLY A 38 3.76 -15.54 -1.07
CA GLY A 38 3.18 -16.79 -0.56
C GLY A 38 2.50 -17.62 -1.65
N GLY A 39 1.68 -16.97 -2.50
CA GLY A 39 1.05 -17.63 -3.64
C GLY A 39 2.07 -18.12 -4.67
N GLY A 40 3.13 -17.35 -4.92
CA GLY A 40 4.22 -17.74 -5.81
C GLY A 40 4.99 -18.96 -5.30
N VAL A 41 5.33 -19.01 -4.00
CA VAL A 41 5.99 -20.16 -3.39
C VAL A 41 5.11 -21.41 -3.41
N LEU A 42 3.80 -21.28 -3.19
CA LEU A 42 2.89 -22.42 -3.22
C LEU A 42 2.75 -23.00 -4.64
N LEU A 43 2.69 -22.15 -5.67
CA LEU A 43 2.62 -22.57 -7.07
C LEU A 43 3.96 -23.12 -7.59
N ASP A 44 5.10 -22.53 -7.21
CA ASP A 44 6.43 -23.09 -7.50
C ASP A 44 6.57 -24.50 -6.92
N ARG A 45 6.12 -24.68 -5.66
CA ARG A 45 6.20 -25.97 -4.97
C ARG A 45 5.26 -27.02 -5.57
N TYR A 46 4.10 -26.60 -6.10
CA TYR A 46 3.16 -27.51 -6.77
C TYR A 46 3.67 -27.97 -8.14
N LEU A 47 4.45 -27.14 -8.85
CA LEU A 47 4.93 -27.41 -10.21
C LEU A 47 6.37 -27.95 -10.28
N ASN A 48 7.05 -28.15 -9.13
CA ASN A 48 8.40 -28.72 -9.02
C ASN A 48 9.43 -28.07 -9.97
N SER A 49 9.20 -26.79 -10.30
CA SER A 49 10.00 -26.03 -11.26
C SER A 49 10.82 -24.98 -10.51
N PHE A 50 11.97 -24.61 -11.08
CA PHE A 50 12.83 -23.50 -10.65
C PHE A 50 11.99 -22.26 -10.29
N PRO A 51 12.47 -21.35 -9.41
CA PRO A 51 11.67 -20.29 -8.77
C PRO A 51 11.17 -19.21 -9.74
N ILE A 52 10.29 -19.60 -10.65
CA ILE A 52 9.82 -18.86 -11.81
C ILE A 52 8.57 -18.09 -11.43
N PHE A 53 7.74 -18.62 -10.53
CA PHE A 53 6.57 -17.87 -10.03
C PHE A 53 6.95 -16.65 -9.22
N ILE A 54 8.06 -16.70 -8.46
CA ILE A 54 8.62 -15.50 -7.83
C ILE A 54 9.05 -14.48 -8.88
N PHE A 55 9.66 -14.92 -9.98
CA PHE A 55 10.07 -14.04 -11.07
C PHE A 55 8.88 -13.39 -11.78
N VAL A 56 7.84 -14.17 -12.10
CA VAL A 56 6.62 -13.67 -12.74
C VAL A 56 5.85 -12.74 -11.79
N GLY A 57 5.73 -13.08 -10.51
CA GLY A 57 5.13 -12.24 -9.49
C GLY A 57 5.87 -10.91 -9.29
N PHE A 58 7.21 -10.94 -9.32
CA PHE A 58 8.03 -9.73 -9.27
C PHE A 58 7.82 -8.85 -10.50
N ILE A 59 7.82 -9.42 -11.71
CA ILE A 59 7.57 -8.70 -12.95
C ILE A 59 6.15 -8.10 -12.96
N LEU A 60 5.12 -8.87 -12.56
CA LEU A 60 3.74 -8.37 -12.46
C LEU A 60 3.61 -7.22 -11.45
N SER A 61 4.23 -7.34 -10.28
CA SER A 61 4.27 -6.29 -9.26
C SER A 61 4.90 -5.01 -9.81
N MET A 62 6.01 -5.14 -10.54
CA MET A 62 6.71 -4.01 -11.14
C MET A 62 5.87 -3.32 -12.22
N VAL A 63 5.19 -4.08 -13.08
CA VAL A 63 4.29 -3.55 -14.12
C VAL A 63 3.06 -2.87 -13.49
N ALA A 64 2.45 -3.48 -12.46
CA ALA A 64 1.33 -2.89 -11.76
C ALA A 64 1.70 -1.59 -11.05
N ALA A 65 2.87 -1.54 -10.39
CA ALA A 65 3.39 -0.33 -9.75
C ALA A 65 3.61 0.80 -10.76
N LEU A 66 4.23 0.50 -11.92
CA LEU A 66 4.41 1.46 -13.00
C LEU A 66 3.07 1.98 -13.55
N GLY A 67 2.07 1.10 -13.72
CA GLY A 67 0.73 1.49 -14.16
C GLY A 67 0.04 2.43 -13.18
N ILE A 68 0.09 2.12 -11.88
CA ILE A 68 -0.49 2.96 -10.82
C ILE A 68 0.20 4.32 -10.76
N VAL A 69 1.53 4.34 -10.81
CA VAL A 69 2.31 5.60 -10.83
C VAL A 69 1.98 6.42 -12.08
N TYR A 70 1.85 5.79 -13.24
CA TYR A 70 1.50 6.48 -14.49
C TYR A 70 0.10 7.10 -14.44
N VAL A 71 -0.90 6.36 -13.95
CA VAL A 71 -2.26 6.90 -13.78
C VAL A 71 -2.25 8.06 -12.77
N LYS A 72 -1.55 7.90 -11.65
CA LYS A 72 -1.50 8.91 -10.59
C LYS A 72 -0.70 10.16 -10.99
N MET A 73 0.34 10.00 -11.80
CA MET A 73 1.08 11.10 -12.43
C MET A 73 0.22 11.84 -13.43
N LYS A 74 -0.56 11.15 -14.27
CA LYS A 74 -1.52 11.81 -15.15
C LYS A 74 -2.56 12.60 -14.36
N ASP A 75 -3.09 12.07 -13.27
CA ASP A 75 -4.03 12.82 -12.44
C ASP A 75 -3.39 14.09 -11.87
N ILE A 76 -2.15 14.04 -11.40
CA ILE A 76 -1.44 15.23 -10.89
C ILE A 76 -1.12 16.22 -12.01
N VAL A 77 -0.70 15.75 -13.19
CA VAL A 77 -0.40 16.60 -14.35
C VAL A 77 -1.67 17.19 -14.97
N VAL A 78 -2.78 16.44 -14.99
CA VAL A 78 -4.09 16.89 -15.47
C VAL A 78 -4.72 17.87 -14.48
N MET A 79 -4.55 17.66 -13.17
CA MET A 79 -4.99 18.60 -12.14
C MET A 79 -4.15 19.89 -12.11
N GLY A 80 -2.94 19.85 -12.67
CA GLY A 80 -2.07 21.01 -12.86
C GLY A 80 -2.39 21.89 -14.07
N LYS A 81 -3.34 21.53 -14.94
CA LYS A 81 -3.77 22.42 -16.04
C LYS A 81 -4.77 23.45 -15.52
N PRO A 82 -4.46 24.76 -15.58
CA PRO A 82 -5.46 25.77 -15.29
C PRO A 82 -6.63 25.60 -16.26
N LYS A 83 -7.84 25.48 -15.70
CA LYS A 83 -9.10 25.56 -16.44
C LYS A 83 -9.13 26.91 -17.15
N LYS A 84 -8.79 26.94 -18.45
CA LYS A 84 -8.99 28.12 -19.30
C LYS A 84 -10.47 28.47 -19.21
N LYS A 85 -10.76 29.59 -18.56
CA LYS A 85 -12.03 30.30 -18.70
C LYS A 85 -12.18 30.78 -20.14
#